data_AF-A0A845JX61-F1
#
_entry.id   AF-A0A845JX61-F1
#
_cell.length_a   1.000
_cell.length_b   1.000
_cell.length_c   1.000
_cell.angle_alpha   90.00
_cell.angle_beta   90.00
_cell.angle_gamma   90.00
#
_symmetry.space_group_name_H-M   'P 1'
#
loop_
_entity.id
_entity.type
_entity.pdbx_description
1 polymer ?
#
loop_
_entity_poly.entity_id
_entity_poly.type
_entity_poly.pdbx_seq_one_letter_code
_entity_poly.pdbx_strand_id
1 'polypeptide(L)'
;MSKRTGVAILCGFFAICFFTGSAWGQESKRPYYEYPGNYRDEINQLKADFKKQFGYELIDLEHEWRPWEIKKLATAFSKLPDSFLGIKGLKGFYHLTQFRGGPEGMPVDEIPAATFPSFQPVYRGSRMSYQIELGNQEPRVEFYSKLFYADQENLSNIVQHEMAHIYDMFKGYLSFSNEWLEITKFKLIHLPALDSRPGDDYLFTLLNEPEEIHYAPVSSIQLPTYSRQNPQEDFANSVAAYINYPYFQFSHPERYQFLKEKVFGGKVYFPEEKTGFKEKVTADFIQAIENKNWEKVVEIAKEASRDYYPDLEVELVRRLESVLAKTPDSTRDVKFALASCYLVDPGALKIRKNLIRKKRVSLQVLLENHRCSLMARRSFEKELGIWSMRNIYFYQSKGKSYIQFLDPVSLTSRARGFDSRYMWKIFYEGSNVHLAEGSYIQEGIKTGSIKIDLGETAVGNLNIPHGKPLILELGVQRVHPIEFKRLKSKTAKIRFVIPPGFNYEGLKKPQIKTVYPLRPEFKGLY
;
A
#
# COMPACT_ATOMS: atom_id res chain seq x y z
N MET A 1 53.43 -4.71 -52.24
CA MET A 1 52.73 -4.61 -53.54
C MET A 1 52.53 -6.01 -54.09
N SER A 2 51.29 -6.32 -54.54
CA SER A 2 50.91 -7.42 -55.45
C SER A 2 51.00 -8.86 -54.89
N LYS A 3 50.00 -9.74 -54.94
CA LYS A 3 48.68 -9.77 -55.61
C LYS A 3 47.81 -10.88 -54.96
N ARG A 4 46.48 -10.69 -55.05
CA ARG A 4 45.41 -11.68 -54.79
C ARG A 4 45.32 -12.73 -55.90
N THR A 5 44.80 -13.92 -55.54
CA THR A 5 43.80 -14.79 -56.22
C THR A 5 43.65 -16.04 -55.33
N GLY A 6 42.52 -16.64 -54.98
CA GLY A 6 41.16 -16.63 -55.50
C GLY A 6 40.68 -18.08 -55.69
N VAL A 7 39.46 -18.38 -55.24
CA VAL A 7 38.57 -19.51 -55.60
C VAL A 7 38.52 -20.74 -54.66
N ALA A 8 37.28 -21.03 -54.26
CA ALA A 8 36.79 -22.18 -53.50
C ALA A 8 36.29 -23.29 -54.43
N ILE A 9 36.42 -24.57 -54.05
CA ILE A 9 35.57 -25.68 -54.53
C ILE A 9 35.35 -26.70 -53.39
N LEU A 10 34.10 -27.19 -53.35
CA LEU A 10 33.42 -28.14 -52.47
C LEU A 10 33.84 -29.63 -52.66
N CYS A 11 33.29 -30.49 -51.79
CA CYS A 11 33.17 -31.97 -51.84
C CYS A 11 34.40 -32.74 -51.30
N GLY A 12 34.29 -33.81 -50.51
CA GLY A 12 33.16 -34.59 -50.04
C GLY A 12 33.69 -35.71 -49.12
N PHE A 13 32.80 -36.26 -48.30
CA PHE A 13 33.02 -37.35 -47.34
C PHE A 13 33.83 -38.55 -47.87
N PHE A 14 34.81 -39.03 -47.09
CA PHE A 14 35.08 -40.46 -46.92
C PHE A 14 35.72 -40.72 -45.55
N ALA A 15 35.09 -41.61 -44.78
CA ALA A 15 35.45 -41.98 -43.42
C ALA A 15 36.49 -43.10 -43.40
N ILE A 16 37.54 -42.98 -42.58
CA ILE A 16 38.23 -44.12 -41.95
C ILE A 16 38.70 -43.68 -40.56
N CYS A 17 38.17 -44.34 -39.52
CA CYS A 17 38.61 -44.22 -38.14
C CYS A 17 39.99 -44.85 -37.94
N PHE A 18 40.90 -44.15 -37.26
CA PHE A 18 41.88 -44.79 -36.38
C PHE A 18 41.98 -44.00 -35.07
N PHE A 19 41.58 -44.69 -34.00
CA PHE A 19 41.73 -44.31 -32.60
C PHE A 19 43.21 -44.27 -32.20
N THR A 20 43.57 -43.28 -31.37
CA THR A 20 44.47 -43.30 -30.17
C THR A 20 44.98 -41.86 -29.97
N GLY A 21 44.86 -41.17 -28.83
CA GLY A 21 44.25 -41.47 -27.55
C GLY A 21 44.23 -40.21 -26.66
N SER A 22 43.19 -40.15 -25.82
CA SER A 22 43.28 -39.79 -24.40
C SER A 22 43.36 -38.31 -23.99
N ALA A 23 42.18 -37.71 -23.81
CA ALA A 23 41.91 -36.89 -22.63
C ALA A 23 40.49 -37.22 -22.14
N TRP A 24 40.43 -38.02 -21.08
CA TRP A 24 39.22 -38.30 -20.32
C TRP A 24 38.72 -37.01 -19.67
N GLY A 25 37.66 -36.44 -20.22
CA GLY A 25 36.74 -35.56 -19.50
C GLY A 25 35.45 -36.33 -19.32
N GLN A 26 35.36 -37.10 -18.24
CA GLN A 26 34.14 -37.76 -17.80
C GLN A 26 33.11 -36.64 -17.55
N GLU A 27 32.15 -36.44 -18.46
CA GLU A 27 30.98 -35.62 -18.17
C GLU A 27 30.30 -36.23 -16.96
N SER A 28 30.43 -35.58 -15.81
CA SER A 28 29.64 -35.92 -14.64
C SER A 28 28.19 -35.70 -15.04
N LYS A 29 27.47 -36.79 -15.35
CA LYS A 29 26.02 -36.79 -15.34
C LYS A 29 25.63 -36.28 -13.96
N ARG A 30 25.27 -35.00 -13.87
CA ARG A 30 24.62 -34.46 -12.67
C ARG A 30 23.44 -35.38 -12.40
N PRO A 31 23.31 -35.96 -11.21
CA PRO A 31 22.09 -36.68 -10.89
C PRO A 31 20.95 -35.68 -11.05
N TYR A 32 20.08 -35.92 -12.03
CA TYR A 32 18.76 -35.34 -12.02
C TYR A 32 18.15 -35.82 -10.71
N TYR A 33 17.93 -34.91 -9.77
CA TYR A 33 17.08 -35.17 -8.61
C TYR A 33 15.64 -35.29 -9.13
N GLU A 34 15.32 -36.41 -9.80
CA GLU A 34 13.94 -36.81 -10.03
C GLU A 34 13.38 -37.26 -8.68
N TYR A 35 12.68 -36.34 -8.02
CA TYR A 35 11.86 -36.69 -6.88
C TYR A 35 10.75 -37.64 -7.37
N PRO A 36 10.52 -38.80 -6.74
CA PRO A 36 9.68 -39.89 -7.26
C PRO A 36 8.16 -39.62 -7.21
N GLY A 37 7.73 -38.39 -6.93
CA GLY A 37 6.33 -38.02 -6.80
C GLY A 37 5.74 -37.44 -8.09
N ASN A 38 4.49 -37.78 -8.40
CA ASN A 38 3.74 -37.12 -9.47
C ASN A 38 3.24 -35.74 -9.00
N TYR A 39 4.13 -34.74 -9.08
CA TYR A 39 3.79 -33.36 -8.72
C TYR A 39 2.57 -32.82 -9.47
N ARG A 40 2.34 -33.26 -10.71
CA ARG A 40 1.21 -32.77 -11.51
C ARG A 40 -0.11 -33.26 -10.93
N ASP A 41 -0.17 -34.51 -10.48
CA ASP A 41 -1.37 -35.06 -9.83
C ASP A 41 -1.61 -34.39 -8.47
N GLU A 42 -0.56 -34.15 -7.67
CA GLU A 42 -0.70 -33.40 -6.41
C GLU A 42 -1.24 -31.99 -6.66
N ILE A 43 -0.69 -31.26 -7.63
CA ILE A 43 -1.16 -29.92 -8.00
C ILE A 43 -2.61 -29.97 -8.46
N ASN A 44 -2.98 -30.89 -9.36
CA ASN A 44 -4.35 -31.02 -9.86
C ASN A 44 -5.34 -31.34 -8.73
N GLN A 45 -4.96 -32.23 -7.81
CA GLN A 45 -5.78 -32.56 -6.65
C GLN A 45 -5.95 -31.33 -5.73
N LEU A 46 -4.87 -30.63 -5.41
CA LEU A 46 -4.93 -29.42 -4.57
C LEU A 46 -5.77 -28.31 -5.21
N LYS A 47 -5.68 -28.13 -6.54
CA LYS A 47 -6.54 -27.18 -7.26
C LYS A 47 -8.01 -27.59 -7.23
N ALA A 48 -8.30 -28.89 -7.39
CA ALA A 48 -9.66 -29.42 -7.32
C ALA A 48 -10.24 -29.24 -5.91
N ASP A 49 -9.45 -29.52 -4.87
CA ASP A 49 -9.83 -29.31 -3.47
C ASP A 49 -10.07 -27.83 -3.17
N PHE A 50 -9.18 -26.95 -3.64
CA PHE A 50 -9.36 -25.49 -3.51
C PHE A 50 -10.66 -25.02 -4.18
N LYS A 51 -10.94 -25.47 -5.40
CA LYS A 51 -12.19 -25.17 -6.11
C LYS A 51 -13.41 -25.70 -5.38
N LYS A 52 -13.35 -26.94 -4.87
CA LYS A 52 -14.43 -27.55 -4.12
C LYS A 52 -14.71 -26.81 -2.81
N GLN A 53 -13.65 -26.36 -2.13
CA GLN A 53 -13.76 -25.70 -0.83
C GLN A 53 -14.20 -24.23 -0.94
N PHE A 54 -13.65 -23.48 -1.89
CA PHE A 54 -13.82 -22.02 -1.96
C PHE A 54 -14.63 -21.55 -3.17
N GLY A 55 -14.91 -22.43 -4.13
CA GLY A 55 -15.69 -22.13 -5.33
C GLY A 55 -14.89 -21.51 -6.48
N TYR A 56 -13.56 -21.45 -6.39
CA TYR A 56 -12.71 -20.71 -7.33
C TYR A 56 -11.63 -21.57 -7.98
N GLU A 57 -11.34 -21.30 -9.25
CA GLU A 57 -10.25 -21.98 -9.96
C GLU A 57 -8.88 -21.34 -9.66
N LEU A 58 -7.83 -22.16 -9.65
CA LEU A 58 -6.43 -21.70 -9.67
C LEU A 58 -5.87 -21.90 -11.07
N ILE A 59 -5.82 -20.81 -11.84
CA ILE A 59 -5.57 -20.82 -13.27
C ILE A 59 -4.07 -20.60 -13.51
N ASP A 60 -3.46 -21.48 -14.28
CA ASP A 60 -2.08 -21.32 -14.76
C ASP A 60 -2.10 -20.33 -15.92
N LEU A 61 -1.34 -19.23 -15.83
CA LEU A 61 -1.19 -18.28 -16.94
C LEU A 61 0.26 -18.26 -17.42
N GLU A 62 1.17 -17.72 -16.60
CA GLU A 62 2.61 -17.67 -16.91
C GLU A 62 3.42 -18.70 -16.14
N HIS A 63 2.94 -19.03 -14.93
CA HIS A 63 3.56 -20.00 -14.06
C HIS A 63 2.53 -21.02 -13.60
N GLU A 64 3.01 -22.25 -13.48
CA GLU A 64 2.26 -23.29 -12.80
C GLU A 64 2.24 -23.00 -11.29
N TRP A 65 1.08 -23.26 -10.68
CA TRP A 65 0.95 -23.24 -9.24
C TRP A 65 1.80 -24.34 -8.58
N ARG A 66 2.55 -24.00 -7.53
CA ARG A 66 3.29 -24.98 -6.73
C ARG A 66 2.44 -25.50 -5.56
N PRO A 67 2.61 -26.76 -5.13
CA PRO A 67 1.81 -27.32 -4.04
C PRO A 67 1.80 -26.48 -2.75
N TRP A 68 2.95 -25.90 -2.39
CA TRP A 68 3.06 -25.09 -1.18
C TRP A 68 2.40 -23.70 -1.33
N GLU A 69 2.35 -23.14 -2.55
CA GLU A 69 1.64 -21.87 -2.83
C GLU A 69 0.13 -22.08 -2.66
N ILE A 70 -0.40 -23.18 -3.20
CA ILE A 70 -1.82 -23.55 -3.06
C ILE A 70 -2.19 -23.75 -1.59
N LYS A 71 -1.34 -24.43 -0.80
CA LYS A 71 -1.55 -24.64 0.64
C LYS A 71 -1.54 -23.32 1.42
N LYS A 72 -0.64 -22.38 1.09
CA LYS A 72 -0.63 -21.03 1.68
C LYS A 72 -1.90 -20.24 1.34
N LEU A 73 -2.35 -20.30 0.09
CA LEU A 73 -3.62 -19.67 -0.32
C LEU A 73 -4.81 -20.29 0.40
N ALA A 74 -4.92 -21.62 0.44
CA ALA A 74 -6.01 -22.30 1.14
C ALA A 74 -6.10 -21.86 2.61
N THR A 75 -4.95 -21.68 3.27
CA THR A 75 -4.88 -21.14 4.63
C THR A 75 -5.43 -19.71 4.71
N ALA A 76 -5.07 -18.84 3.77
CA ALA A 76 -5.56 -17.46 3.72
C ALA A 76 -7.09 -17.40 3.48
N PHE A 77 -7.60 -18.21 2.55
CA PHE A 77 -9.02 -18.30 2.19
C PHE A 77 -9.88 -18.92 3.30
N SER A 78 -9.33 -19.86 4.07
CA SER A 78 -10.08 -20.51 5.17
C SER A 78 -10.60 -19.54 6.23
N LYS A 79 -10.00 -18.35 6.34
CA LYS A 79 -10.44 -17.30 7.25
C LYS A 79 -11.51 -16.40 6.65
N LEU A 80 -11.74 -16.39 5.34
CA LEU A 80 -12.80 -15.58 4.73
C LEU A 80 -14.18 -16.08 5.20
N PRO A 81 -15.18 -15.21 5.32
CA PRO A 81 -16.56 -15.63 5.57
C PRO A 81 -17.18 -16.22 4.31
N ASP A 82 -18.23 -17.02 4.45
CA ASP A 82 -18.89 -17.71 3.34
C ASP A 82 -19.42 -16.75 2.26
N SER A 83 -19.74 -15.50 2.64
CA SER A 83 -20.17 -14.44 1.71
C SER A 83 -19.10 -14.05 0.67
N PHE A 84 -17.84 -14.44 0.88
CA PHE A 84 -16.71 -14.20 -0.03
C PHE A 84 -16.37 -15.43 -0.87
N LEU A 85 -17.08 -16.55 -0.70
CA LEU A 85 -16.82 -17.81 -1.40
C LEU A 85 -17.81 -17.98 -2.55
N GLY A 86 -17.35 -18.54 -3.67
CA GLY A 86 -18.19 -18.83 -4.84
C GLY A 86 -18.95 -17.61 -5.41
N ILE A 87 -18.37 -16.42 -5.39
CA ILE A 87 -18.98 -15.21 -5.97
C ILE A 87 -19.29 -15.45 -7.46
N LYS A 88 -20.57 -15.42 -7.82
CA LYS A 88 -21.03 -15.61 -9.20
C LYS A 88 -20.46 -14.51 -10.09
N GLY A 89 -19.68 -14.91 -11.09
CA GLY A 89 -19.01 -13.98 -12.02
C GLY A 89 -17.51 -13.88 -11.81
N LEU A 90 -16.97 -14.34 -10.68
CA LEU A 90 -15.53 -14.54 -10.50
C LEU A 90 -15.16 -16.00 -10.79
N LYS A 91 -14.36 -16.22 -11.83
CA LYS A 91 -13.93 -17.58 -12.23
C LYS A 91 -12.86 -18.14 -11.30
N GLY A 92 -11.83 -17.35 -10.99
CA GLY A 92 -10.66 -17.83 -10.27
C GLY A 92 -9.52 -16.83 -10.18
N PHE A 93 -8.38 -17.34 -9.73
CA PHE A 93 -7.15 -16.61 -9.44
C PHE A 93 -6.05 -17.00 -10.41
N TYR A 94 -5.26 -16.01 -10.81
CA TYR A 94 -4.23 -16.17 -11.84
C TYR A 94 -2.85 -16.00 -11.23
N HIS A 95 -1.90 -16.85 -11.63
CA HIS A 95 -0.50 -16.77 -11.20
C HIS A 95 0.39 -16.17 -12.30
N LEU A 96 1.02 -15.03 -12.00
CA LEU A 96 1.88 -14.29 -12.92
C LEU A 96 3.25 -14.00 -12.30
N THR A 97 4.24 -13.72 -13.15
CA THR A 97 5.59 -13.34 -12.72
C THR A 97 5.59 -12.03 -11.93
N GLN A 98 5.01 -10.99 -12.52
CA GLN A 98 5.01 -9.61 -12.04
C GLN A 98 3.86 -8.83 -12.68
N PHE A 99 3.49 -7.70 -12.09
CA PHE A 99 2.50 -6.80 -12.66
C PHE A 99 3.00 -6.20 -13.98
N ARG A 100 2.12 -6.12 -14.99
CA ARG A 100 2.45 -5.56 -16.32
C ARG A 100 1.69 -4.29 -16.67
N GLY A 101 0.77 -3.84 -15.80
CA GLY A 101 -0.13 -2.71 -16.06
C GLY A 101 0.32 -1.35 -15.51
N GLY A 102 1.58 -1.21 -15.09
CA GLY A 102 2.09 0.03 -14.50
C GLY A 102 2.41 1.09 -15.56
N PRO A 103 2.28 2.41 -15.25
CA PRO A 103 2.88 3.47 -16.05
C PRO A 103 4.37 3.20 -16.28
N GLU A 104 4.89 3.57 -17.45
CA GLU A 104 6.29 3.39 -17.82
C GLU A 104 7.21 3.99 -16.73
N GLY A 105 8.11 3.16 -16.17
CA GLY A 105 9.03 3.54 -15.10
C GLY A 105 8.54 3.34 -13.66
N MET A 106 7.33 2.80 -13.43
CA MET A 106 6.94 2.31 -12.10
C MET A 106 7.62 0.96 -11.78
N PRO A 107 8.21 0.78 -10.57
CA PRO A 107 8.73 -0.52 -10.16
C PRO A 107 7.55 -1.47 -9.93
N VAL A 108 7.24 -2.27 -10.96
CA VAL A 108 6.15 -3.24 -10.95
C VAL A 108 6.44 -4.46 -10.08
N ASP A 109 7.72 -4.71 -9.79
CA ASP A 109 8.21 -5.82 -8.95
C ASP A 109 7.82 -5.68 -7.47
N GLU A 110 7.24 -4.54 -7.07
CA GLU A 110 6.78 -4.30 -5.71
C GLU A 110 5.29 -4.56 -5.49
N ILE A 111 4.52 -4.73 -6.56
CA ILE A 111 3.09 -4.99 -6.48
C ILE A 111 2.88 -6.51 -6.27
N PRO A 112 2.26 -6.94 -5.15
CA PRO A 112 2.14 -8.37 -4.82
C PRO A 112 0.88 -9.03 -5.41
N ALA A 113 -0.16 -8.24 -5.70
CA ALA A 113 -1.40 -8.67 -6.31
C ALA A 113 -2.10 -7.51 -7.02
N ALA A 114 -3.08 -7.81 -7.88
CA ALA A 114 -3.97 -6.82 -8.46
C ALA A 114 -5.37 -7.38 -8.71
N THR A 115 -6.39 -6.56 -8.46
CA THR A 115 -7.79 -6.87 -8.75
C THR A 115 -8.27 -6.13 -9.99
N PHE A 116 -8.99 -6.83 -10.85
CA PHE A 116 -9.57 -6.30 -12.10
C PHE A 116 -11.06 -6.64 -12.20
N PRO A 117 -11.83 -5.89 -13.01
CA PRO A 117 -11.47 -4.66 -13.72
C PRO A 117 -11.20 -3.45 -12.80
N SER A 118 -10.42 -2.49 -13.29
CA SER A 118 -10.36 -1.15 -12.69
C SER A 118 -11.66 -0.38 -12.97
N PHE A 119 -11.88 0.72 -12.25
CA PHE A 119 -13.02 1.61 -12.46
C PHE A 119 -12.57 3.05 -12.65
N GLN A 120 -13.50 3.89 -13.12
CA GLN A 120 -13.29 5.32 -13.26
C GLN A 120 -14.44 6.09 -12.59
N PRO A 121 -14.14 7.05 -11.69
CA PRO A 121 -15.13 7.97 -11.15
C PRO A 121 -15.45 9.07 -12.17
N VAL A 122 -16.69 9.11 -12.64
CA VAL A 122 -17.17 10.05 -13.65
C VAL A 122 -18.41 10.78 -13.14
N TYR A 123 -18.41 12.10 -13.22
CA TYR A 123 -19.63 12.88 -13.11
C TYR A 123 -20.22 13.07 -14.50
N ARG A 124 -21.44 12.57 -14.70
CA ARG A 124 -22.19 12.71 -15.95
C ARG A 124 -23.00 14.00 -15.92
N GLY A 125 -22.57 15.02 -16.67
CA GLY A 125 -23.19 16.34 -16.72
C GLY A 125 -24.63 16.29 -17.23
N SER A 126 -24.87 15.51 -18.30
CA SER A 126 -26.20 15.33 -18.90
C SER A 126 -27.25 14.73 -17.95
N ARG A 127 -26.81 13.93 -16.97
CA ARG A 127 -27.68 13.26 -16.00
C ARG A 127 -27.57 13.82 -14.58
N MET A 128 -26.68 14.79 -14.38
CA MET A 128 -26.31 15.34 -13.07
C MET A 128 -26.06 14.24 -12.02
N SER A 129 -25.27 13.23 -12.37
CA SER A 129 -25.10 12.03 -11.55
C SER A 129 -23.64 11.63 -11.39
N TYR A 130 -23.26 11.22 -10.18
CA TYR A 130 -21.96 10.60 -9.89
C TYR A 130 -22.00 9.11 -10.19
N GLN A 131 -21.03 8.63 -10.96
CA GLN A 131 -20.93 7.24 -11.40
C GLN A 131 -19.54 6.68 -11.15
N ILE A 132 -19.50 5.41 -10.76
CA ILE A 132 -18.29 4.56 -10.78
C ILE A 132 -18.46 3.61 -11.94
N GLU A 133 -17.71 3.84 -13.00
CA GLU A 133 -17.81 3.08 -14.24
C GLU A 133 -16.77 1.99 -14.26
N LEU A 134 -17.24 0.75 -14.24
CA LEU A 134 -16.38 -0.40 -14.20
C LEU A 134 -15.83 -0.74 -15.60
N GLY A 135 -14.53 -1.00 -15.69
CA GLY A 135 -13.86 -1.35 -16.93
C GLY A 135 -14.39 -2.66 -17.53
N ASN A 136 -14.32 -2.78 -18.86
CA ASN A 136 -14.89 -3.92 -19.60
C ASN A 136 -14.04 -5.20 -19.54
N GLN A 137 -13.20 -5.38 -18.52
CA GLN A 137 -12.36 -6.59 -18.36
C GLN A 137 -13.10 -7.67 -17.58
N GLU A 138 -12.68 -8.93 -17.74
CA GLU A 138 -13.17 -10.03 -16.91
C GLU A 138 -12.75 -9.81 -15.44
N PRO A 139 -13.67 -9.98 -14.48
CA PRO A 139 -13.35 -10.00 -13.06
C PRO A 139 -12.32 -11.05 -12.71
N ARG A 140 -11.20 -10.62 -12.14
CA ARG A 140 -10.14 -11.53 -11.72
C ARG A 140 -9.23 -10.90 -10.69
N VAL A 141 -8.54 -11.76 -9.96
CA VAL A 141 -7.42 -11.37 -9.11
C VAL A 141 -6.17 -12.07 -9.62
N GLU A 142 -5.13 -11.27 -9.80
CA GLU A 142 -3.80 -11.69 -10.22
C GLU A 142 -2.88 -11.69 -9.00
N PHE A 143 -2.25 -12.83 -8.72
CA PHE A 143 -1.24 -12.97 -7.68
C PHE A 143 0.14 -13.12 -8.32
N TYR A 144 1.12 -12.35 -7.84
CA TYR A 144 2.47 -12.35 -8.39
C TYR A 144 3.43 -13.18 -7.54
N SER A 145 4.43 -13.80 -8.16
CA SER A 145 5.38 -14.71 -7.52
C SER A 145 5.94 -14.20 -6.19
N LYS A 146 6.22 -12.88 -6.08
CA LYS A 146 6.74 -12.24 -4.87
C LYS A 146 5.85 -12.43 -3.65
N LEU A 147 4.52 -12.46 -3.82
CA LEU A 147 3.55 -12.64 -2.74
C LEU A 147 3.82 -13.93 -1.95
N PHE A 148 4.16 -15.01 -2.64
CA PHE A 148 4.32 -16.32 -2.02
C PHE A 148 5.58 -16.45 -1.17
N TYR A 149 6.55 -15.56 -1.34
CA TYR A 149 7.73 -15.46 -0.49
C TYR A 149 7.50 -14.66 0.80
N ALA A 150 6.34 -14.01 0.94
CA ALA A 150 5.93 -13.43 2.22
C ALA A 150 5.62 -14.53 3.26
N ASP A 151 5.69 -14.14 4.53
CA ASP A 151 5.16 -14.95 5.61
C ASP A 151 3.63 -15.14 5.48
N GLN A 152 3.09 -16.12 6.19
CA GLN A 152 1.67 -16.46 6.09
C GLN A 152 0.75 -15.32 6.57
N GLU A 153 1.19 -14.48 7.53
CA GLU A 153 0.38 -13.36 8.05
C GLU A 153 0.18 -12.32 6.94
N ASN A 154 1.27 -11.86 6.33
CA ASN A 154 1.26 -10.88 5.27
C ASN A 154 0.57 -11.41 4.01
N LEU A 155 0.82 -12.67 3.63
CA LEU A 155 0.11 -13.29 2.50
C LEU A 155 -1.39 -13.35 2.77
N SER A 156 -1.81 -13.79 3.96
CA SER A 156 -3.24 -13.88 4.29
C SER A 156 -3.90 -12.50 4.25
N ASN A 157 -3.21 -11.48 4.75
CA ASN A 157 -3.71 -10.12 4.73
C ASN A 157 -3.91 -9.59 3.29
N ILE A 158 -2.92 -9.76 2.41
CA ILE A 158 -3.00 -9.34 1.01
C ILE A 158 -4.11 -10.10 0.28
N VAL A 159 -4.20 -11.42 0.43
CA VAL A 159 -5.25 -12.22 -0.20
C VAL A 159 -6.64 -11.75 0.23
N GLN A 160 -6.83 -11.48 1.53
CA GLN A 160 -8.12 -11.02 2.06
C GLN A 160 -8.44 -9.58 1.64
N HIS A 161 -7.43 -8.73 1.49
CA HIS A 161 -7.55 -7.39 0.91
C HIS A 161 -8.04 -7.46 -0.55
N GLU A 162 -7.40 -8.26 -1.41
CA GLU A 162 -7.85 -8.39 -2.81
C GLU A 162 -9.26 -8.99 -2.91
N MET A 163 -9.58 -9.96 -2.05
CA MET A 163 -10.92 -10.52 -1.98
C MET A 163 -11.96 -9.49 -1.50
N ALA A 164 -11.57 -8.50 -0.70
CA ALA A 164 -12.43 -7.39 -0.33
C ALA A 164 -12.74 -6.48 -1.52
N HIS A 165 -11.78 -6.23 -2.42
CA HIS A 165 -12.03 -5.50 -3.66
C HIS A 165 -13.05 -6.21 -4.54
N ILE A 166 -12.93 -7.53 -4.69
CA ILE A 166 -13.92 -8.34 -5.41
C ILE A 166 -15.28 -8.27 -4.71
N TYR A 167 -15.34 -8.49 -3.39
CA TYR A 167 -16.60 -8.44 -2.66
C TYR A 167 -17.29 -7.09 -2.84
N ASP A 168 -16.54 -5.99 -2.69
CA ASP A 168 -17.03 -4.63 -2.87
C ASP A 168 -17.62 -4.41 -4.27
N MET A 169 -16.88 -4.82 -5.30
CA MET A 169 -17.31 -4.75 -6.71
C MET A 169 -18.64 -5.48 -6.95
N PHE A 170 -18.82 -6.69 -6.41
CA PHE A 170 -20.04 -7.48 -6.59
C PHE A 170 -21.16 -7.11 -5.61
N LYS A 171 -20.95 -6.14 -4.73
CA LYS A 171 -21.95 -5.59 -3.79
C LYS A 171 -22.34 -4.14 -4.09
N GLY A 172 -22.06 -3.66 -5.30
CA GLY A 172 -22.41 -2.29 -5.69
C GLY A 172 -21.49 -1.23 -5.08
N TYR A 173 -20.23 -1.59 -4.80
CA TYR A 173 -19.24 -0.74 -4.15
C TYR A 173 -19.74 -0.10 -2.85
N LEU A 174 -19.86 -0.91 -1.79
CA LEU A 174 -20.12 -0.46 -0.43
C LEU A 174 -19.13 0.62 0.01
N SER A 175 -17.88 0.58 -0.47
CA SER A 175 -16.86 1.61 -0.22
C SER A 175 -17.22 3.00 -0.76
N PHE A 176 -18.15 3.11 -1.70
CA PHE A 176 -18.68 4.37 -2.23
C PHE A 176 -20.08 4.72 -1.69
N SER A 177 -20.62 3.91 -0.77
CA SER A 177 -21.89 4.22 -0.11
C SER A 177 -21.77 5.47 0.76
N ASN A 178 -22.87 6.23 0.89
CA ASN A 178 -22.89 7.42 1.74
C ASN A 178 -22.52 7.09 3.21
N GLU A 179 -22.94 5.91 3.70
CA GLU A 179 -22.65 5.43 5.05
C GLU A 179 -21.14 5.22 5.25
N TRP A 180 -20.47 4.53 4.31
CA TRP A 180 -19.03 4.33 4.39
C TRP A 180 -18.25 5.64 4.27
N LEU A 181 -18.64 6.54 3.34
CA LEU A 181 -18.00 7.85 3.20
C LEU A 181 -18.16 8.73 4.43
N GLU A 182 -19.31 8.62 5.13
CA GLU A 182 -19.56 9.32 6.39
C GLU A 182 -18.68 8.80 7.53
N ILE A 183 -18.46 7.47 7.62
CA ILE A 183 -17.55 6.85 8.59
C ILE A 183 -16.10 7.26 8.30
N THR A 184 -15.68 7.19 7.04
CA THR A 184 -14.28 7.36 6.62
C THR A 184 -13.87 8.82 6.35
N LYS A 185 -14.83 9.74 6.37
CA LYS A 185 -14.63 11.20 6.18
C LYS A 185 -14.05 11.60 4.83
N PHE A 186 -14.08 10.73 3.82
CA PHE A 186 -13.73 11.10 2.45
C PHE A 186 -14.73 12.12 1.89
N LYS A 187 -14.20 13.14 1.21
CA LYS A 187 -14.99 14.23 0.62
C LYS A 187 -14.88 14.22 -0.90
N LEU A 188 -16.00 14.42 -1.57
CA LEU A 188 -16.02 14.48 -3.03
C LEU A 188 -15.50 15.84 -3.51
N ILE A 189 -14.54 15.81 -4.43
CA ILE A 189 -14.12 16.99 -5.20
C ILE A 189 -14.21 16.69 -6.70
N HIS A 190 -14.60 17.69 -7.48
CA HIS A 190 -14.61 17.62 -8.93
C HIS A 190 -13.23 17.93 -9.51
N LEU A 191 -12.86 17.20 -10.55
CA LEU A 191 -11.62 17.35 -11.29
C LEU A 191 -11.97 17.77 -12.72
N PRO A 192 -11.74 19.03 -13.10
CA PRO A 192 -12.15 19.52 -14.41
C PRO A 192 -11.41 18.79 -15.53
N ALA A 193 -12.09 18.62 -16.68
CA ALA A 193 -11.46 18.12 -17.88
C ALA A 193 -10.29 19.02 -18.31
N LEU A 194 -9.20 18.40 -18.78
CA LEU A 194 -7.97 19.14 -19.12
C LEU A 194 -8.14 20.06 -20.33
N ASP A 195 -9.15 19.85 -21.17
CA ASP A 195 -9.53 20.72 -22.27
C ASP A 195 -10.58 21.78 -21.88
N SER A 196 -11.16 21.68 -20.68
CA SER A 196 -12.00 22.70 -20.03
C SER A 196 -13.22 23.16 -20.83
N ARG A 197 -13.82 22.25 -21.58
CA ARG A 197 -15.05 22.51 -22.33
C ARG A 197 -16.25 22.59 -21.38
N PRO A 198 -17.08 23.65 -21.46
CA PRO A 198 -18.28 23.75 -20.63
C PRO A 198 -19.29 22.65 -20.94
N GLY A 199 -19.90 22.06 -19.90
CA GLY A 199 -20.96 21.06 -20.03
C GLY A 199 -20.46 19.62 -20.23
N ASP A 200 -19.15 19.42 -20.42
CA ASP A 200 -18.57 18.09 -20.55
C ASP A 200 -18.61 17.32 -19.22
N ASP A 201 -18.66 15.99 -19.36
CA ASP A 201 -18.44 15.09 -18.24
C ASP A 201 -17.03 15.32 -17.68
N TYR A 202 -16.90 15.19 -16.37
CA TYR A 202 -15.62 15.40 -15.70
C TYR A 202 -15.38 14.32 -14.65
N LEU A 203 -14.14 14.16 -14.23
CA LEU A 203 -13.81 13.19 -13.20
C LEU A 203 -14.11 13.78 -11.83
N PHE A 204 -14.34 12.92 -10.86
CA PHE A 204 -14.31 13.33 -9.46
C PHE A 204 -13.35 12.42 -8.71
N THR A 205 -12.93 12.86 -7.53
CA THR A 205 -12.21 12.00 -6.61
C THR A 205 -12.78 12.15 -5.21
N LEU A 206 -12.60 11.11 -4.40
CA LEU A 206 -12.95 11.10 -3.00
C LEU A 206 -11.66 11.33 -2.23
N LEU A 207 -11.49 12.57 -1.80
CA LEU A 207 -10.29 13.08 -1.17
C LEU A 207 -10.37 12.85 0.34
N ASN A 208 -9.32 12.26 0.91
CA ASN A 208 -9.22 12.06 2.35
C ASN A 208 -9.24 13.40 3.11
N GLU A 209 -9.60 13.38 4.39
CA GLU A 209 -9.49 14.54 5.27
C GLU A 209 -8.09 14.59 5.93
N PRO A 210 -7.29 15.67 5.73
CA PRO A 210 -5.96 15.80 6.33
C PRO A 210 -5.93 15.75 7.86
N GLU A 211 -6.94 16.28 8.54
CA GLU A 211 -7.00 16.27 10.01
C GLU A 211 -7.53 14.95 10.60
N GLU A 212 -8.18 14.12 9.78
CA GLU A 212 -8.54 12.77 10.18
C GLU A 212 -7.27 11.93 10.20
N ILE A 213 -6.96 11.30 11.33
CA ILE A 213 -5.73 10.52 11.51
C ILE A 213 -5.97 9.01 11.41
N HIS A 214 -7.20 8.53 11.65
CA HIS A 214 -7.57 7.12 11.81
C HIS A 214 -8.18 6.55 10.52
N TYR A 215 -7.30 6.19 9.58
CA TYR A 215 -7.65 5.38 8.40
C TYR A 215 -7.31 3.91 8.65
N ALA A 216 -7.94 3.03 7.88
CA ALA A 216 -7.85 1.60 8.09
C ALA A 216 -6.38 1.11 8.21
N PRO A 217 -6.06 0.30 9.22
CA PRO A 217 -4.71 -0.21 9.42
C PRO A 217 -4.31 -1.13 8.26
N VAL A 218 -3.03 -1.10 7.89
CA VAL A 218 -2.50 -1.84 6.73
C VAL A 218 -1.59 -3.00 7.14
N SER A 219 -1.25 -3.85 6.15
CA SER A 219 -0.24 -4.90 6.31
C SER A 219 1.12 -4.31 6.70
N SER A 220 2.01 -5.15 7.23
CA SER A 220 3.37 -4.70 7.61
C SER A 220 4.26 -4.32 6.42
N ILE A 221 3.78 -4.59 5.19
CA ILE A 221 4.46 -4.30 3.93
C ILE A 221 4.03 -2.94 3.36
N GLN A 222 2.80 -2.50 3.64
CA GLN A 222 2.24 -1.25 3.13
C GLN A 222 2.59 -0.07 4.05
N LEU A 223 2.61 1.12 3.46
CA LEU A 223 2.74 2.36 4.23
C LEU A 223 1.39 2.80 4.79
N PRO A 224 1.35 3.47 5.96
CA PRO A 224 0.10 3.94 6.57
C PRO A 224 -0.75 4.85 5.68
N THR A 225 -0.15 5.50 4.67
CA THR A 225 -0.87 6.34 3.71
C THR A 225 -1.68 5.57 2.68
N TYR A 226 -1.54 4.24 2.61
CA TYR A 226 -2.18 3.42 1.57
C TYR A 226 -3.72 3.46 1.66
N SER A 227 -4.30 3.30 2.85
CA SER A 227 -5.75 3.45 3.07
C SER A 227 -6.28 4.86 2.78
N ARG A 228 -5.42 5.89 2.76
CA ARG A 228 -5.82 7.26 2.43
C ARG A 228 -5.95 7.53 0.93
N GLN A 229 -5.52 6.59 0.10
CA GLN A 229 -5.47 6.81 -1.35
C GLN A 229 -6.87 6.99 -1.94
N ASN A 230 -7.83 6.16 -1.49
CA ASN A 230 -9.23 6.22 -1.86
C ASN A 230 -10.07 5.37 -0.89
N PRO A 231 -11.42 5.50 -0.90
CA PRO A 231 -12.31 4.72 -0.04
C PRO A 231 -12.27 3.20 -0.24
N GLN A 232 -11.94 2.73 -1.46
CA GLN A 232 -11.89 1.30 -1.77
C GLN A 232 -10.70 0.63 -1.07
N GLU A 233 -9.53 1.28 -1.06
CA GLU A 233 -8.36 0.81 -0.32
C GLU A 233 -8.60 0.84 1.20
N ASP A 234 -9.26 1.88 1.73
CA ASP A 234 -9.66 1.92 3.15
C ASP A 234 -10.62 0.76 3.49
N PHE A 235 -11.59 0.48 2.62
CA PHE A 235 -12.51 -0.64 2.79
C PHE A 235 -11.80 -1.99 2.76
N ALA A 236 -10.95 -2.22 1.76
CA ALA A 236 -10.24 -3.49 1.62
C ALA A 236 -9.27 -3.75 2.79
N ASN A 237 -8.56 -2.72 3.24
CA ASN A 237 -7.73 -2.82 4.44
C ASN A 237 -8.57 -3.01 5.71
N SER A 238 -9.75 -2.40 5.80
CA SER A 238 -10.66 -2.61 6.93
C SER A 238 -11.16 -4.06 6.99
N VAL A 239 -11.49 -4.67 5.86
CA VAL A 239 -11.88 -6.09 5.78
C VAL A 239 -10.73 -7.00 6.22
N ALA A 240 -9.51 -6.76 5.72
CA ALA A 240 -8.34 -7.52 6.12
C ALA A 240 -8.01 -7.32 7.62
N ALA A 241 -8.20 -6.11 8.15
CA ALA A 241 -8.01 -5.79 9.56
C ALA A 241 -9.04 -6.48 10.46
N TYR A 242 -10.31 -6.53 10.04
CA TYR A 242 -11.39 -7.21 10.76
C TYR A 242 -11.06 -8.68 11.04
N ILE A 243 -10.42 -9.36 10.09
CA ILE A 243 -10.06 -10.78 10.18
C ILE A 243 -8.79 -11.00 11.01
N ASN A 244 -7.80 -10.10 10.91
CA ASN A 244 -6.45 -10.37 11.40
C ASN A 244 -6.00 -9.56 12.61
N TYR A 245 -6.59 -8.39 12.87
CA TYR A 245 -6.05 -7.44 13.85
C TYR A 245 -6.94 -7.37 15.09
N PRO A 246 -6.47 -7.87 16.25
CA PRO A 246 -7.30 -8.00 17.44
C PRO A 246 -7.80 -6.66 17.98
N TYR A 247 -7.07 -5.57 17.71
CA TYR A 247 -7.44 -4.25 18.21
C TYR A 247 -8.31 -3.43 17.26
N PHE A 248 -8.62 -3.91 16.06
CA PHE A 248 -9.38 -3.13 15.07
C PHE A 248 -10.76 -2.71 15.59
N GLN A 249 -11.42 -3.56 16.38
CA GLN A 249 -12.71 -3.24 17.00
C GLN A 249 -12.65 -2.04 17.95
N PHE A 250 -11.49 -1.78 18.58
CA PHE A 250 -11.32 -0.69 19.53
C PHE A 250 -10.80 0.57 18.84
N SER A 251 -9.89 0.43 17.88
CA SER A 251 -9.31 1.57 17.16
C SER A 251 -10.27 2.16 16.13
N HIS A 252 -11.11 1.32 15.51
CA HIS A 252 -12.02 1.71 14.43
C HIS A 252 -13.44 1.16 14.65
N PRO A 253 -14.12 1.52 15.76
CA PRO A 253 -15.38 0.89 16.16
C PRO A 253 -16.50 1.06 15.12
N GLU A 254 -16.64 2.23 14.49
CA GLU A 254 -17.67 2.46 13.47
C GLU A 254 -17.46 1.58 12.22
N ARG A 255 -16.21 1.47 11.74
CA ARG A 255 -15.86 0.58 10.62
C ARG A 255 -16.08 -0.88 11.01
N TYR A 256 -15.71 -1.27 12.22
CA TYR A 256 -15.92 -2.62 12.73
C TYR A 256 -17.40 -2.99 12.73
N GLN A 257 -18.29 -2.12 13.22
CA GLN A 257 -19.73 -2.38 13.23
C GLN A 257 -20.31 -2.45 11.81
N PHE A 258 -19.93 -1.52 10.94
CA PHE A 258 -20.34 -1.55 9.53
C PHE A 258 -19.97 -2.89 8.88
N LEU A 259 -18.72 -3.34 9.04
CA LEU A 259 -18.26 -4.59 8.46
C LEU A 259 -18.96 -5.81 9.09
N LYS A 260 -19.12 -5.83 10.41
CA LYS A 260 -19.85 -6.89 11.11
C LYS A 260 -21.24 -7.08 10.53
N GLU A 261 -21.98 -5.99 10.32
CA GLU A 261 -23.36 -6.03 9.84
C GLU A 261 -23.50 -6.26 8.33
N LYS A 262 -22.72 -5.55 7.51
CA LYS A 262 -22.90 -5.48 6.05
C LYS A 262 -22.04 -6.46 5.26
N VAL A 263 -20.97 -6.99 5.87
CA VAL A 263 -19.94 -7.78 5.17
C VAL A 263 -19.82 -9.18 5.75
N PHE A 264 -19.71 -9.27 7.09
CA PHE A 264 -19.43 -10.52 7.79
C PHE A 264 -20.67 -11.21 8.38
N GLY A 265 -21.87 -10.62 8.25
CA GLY A 265 -23.12 -11.23 8.70
C GLY A 265 -23.13 -11.58 10.20
N GLY A 266 -22.48 -10.77 11.03
CA GLY A 266 -22.35 -10.97 12.47
C GLY A 266 -21.18 -11.85 12.91
N LYS A 267 -20.44 -12.50 12.00
CA LYS A 267 -19.28 -13.32 12.34
C LYS A 267 -18.16 -12.46 12.93
N VAL A 268 -17.69 -12.82 14.12
CA VAL A 268 -16.58 -12.15 14.82
C VAL A 268 -15.33 -13.05 14.85
N TYR A 269 -14.15 -12.44 14.72
CA TYR A 269 -12.85 -13.15 14.74
C TYR A 269 -12.11 -13.00 16.08
N PHE A 270 -12.51 -12.02 16.88
CA PHE A 270 -11.96 -11.72 18.19
C PHE A 270 -13.09 -11.50 19.18
N PRO A 271 -12.91 -11.82 20.48
CA PRO A 271 -13.90 -11.55 21.50
C PRO A 271 -14.25 -10.05 21.57
N GLU A 272 -15.55 -9.75 21.67
CA GLU A 272 -16.00 -8.37 21.84
C GLU A 272 -15.81 -7.92 23.30
N GLU A 273 -15.21 -6.75 23.49
CA GLU A 273 -15.01 -6.15 24.81
C GLU A 273 -15.48 -4.68 24.79
N LYS A 274 -16.08 -4.22 25.89
CA LYS A 274 -16.50 -2.82 26.05
C LYS A 274 -15.41 -2.02 26.77
N THR A 275 -14.31 -1.81 26.07
CA THR A 275 -13.14 -1.09 26.59
C THR A 275 -12.63 -0.11 25.53
N GLY A 276 -12.05 1.02 25.94
CA GLY A 276 -11.40 1.93 25.00
C GLY A 276 -10.07 1.36 24.47
N PHE A 277 -9.65 1.81 23.28
CA PHE A 277 -8.44 1.31 22.63
C PHE A 277 -7.18 1.51 23.48
N LYS A 278 -6.99 2.70 24.03
CA LYS A 278 -5.81 3.02 24.86
C LYS A 278 -5.77 2.15 26.11
N GLU A 279 -6.91 2.01 26.78
CA GLU A 279 -7.05 1.20 27.99
C GLU A 279 -6.73 -0.26 27.71
N LYS A 280 -7.31 -0.82 26.64
CA LYS A 280 -7.10 -2.21 26.24
C LYS A 280 -5.64 -2.50 25.91
N VAL A 281 -5.04 -1.70 25.03
CA VAL A 281 -3.63 -1.89 24.63
C VAL A 281 -2.71 -1.73 25.83
N THR A 282 -2.95 -0.74 26.68
CA THR A 282 -2.11 -0.52 27.88
C THR A 282 -2.22 -1.68 28.85
N ALA A 283 -3.42 -2.19 29.11
CA ALA A 283 -3.64 -3.34 29.99
C ALA A 283 -2.93 -4.60 29.47
N ASP A 284 -3.13 -4.94 28.20
CA ASP A 284 -2.49 -6.10 27.56
C ASP A 284 -0.96 -5.95 27.58
N PHE A 285 -0.44 -4.74 27.38
CA PHE A 285 1.00 -4.46 27.41
C PHE A 285 1.60 -4.60 28.81
N ILE A 286 0.90 -4.12 29.84
CA ILE A 286 1.29 -4.30 31.24
C ILE A 286 1.35 -5.78 31.57
N GLN A 287 0.28 -6.51 31.25
CA GLN A 287 0.19 -7.93 31.53
C GLN A 287 1.31 -8.72 30.83
N ALA A 288 1.63 -8.38 29.57
CA ALA A 288 2.76 -8.98 28.86
C ALA A 288 4.10 -8.73 29.56
N ILE A 289 4.33 -7.52 30.09
CA ILE A 289 5.53 -7.18 30.85
C ILE A 289 5.61 -7.94 32.17
N GLU A 290 4.51 -7.96 32.93
CA GLU A 290 4.44 -8.62 34.25
C GLU A 290 4.66 -10.13 34.13
N ASN A 291 4.10 -10.74 33.09
CA ASN A 291 4.27 -12.17 32.79
C ASN A 291 5.61 -12.48 32.08
N LYS A 292 6.47 -11.48 31.87
CA LYS A 292 7.75 -11.61 31.15
C LYS A 292 7.61 -12.18 29.73
N ASN A 293 6.46 -11.97 29.09
CA ASN A 293 6.20 -12.40 27.72
C ASN A 293 6.70 -11.31 26.74
N TRP A 294 8.00 -11.33 26.48
CA TRP A 294 8.67 -10.31 25.67
C TRP A 294 8.29 -10.36 24.19
N GLU A 295 7.97 -11.53 23.66
CA GLU A 295 7.39 -11.69 22.33
C GLU A 295 6.07 -10.93 22.23
N LYS A 296 5.18 -11.09 23.22
CA LYS A 296 3.88 -10.41 23.23
C LYS A 296 4.02 -8.89 23.30
N VAL A 297 5.03 -8.37 23.99
CA VAL A 297 5.36 -6.93 23.98
C VAL A 297 5.65 -6.43 22.56
N VAL A 298 6.38 -7.20 21.75
CA VAL A 298 6.66 -6.84 20.34
C VAL A 298 5.38 -6.89 19.51
N GLU A 299 4.57 -7.94 19.66
CA GLU A 299 3.29 -8.07 18.96
C GLU A 299 2.36 -6.90 19.27
N ILE A 300 2.21 -6.54 20.54
CA ILE A 300 1.33 -5.42 20.95
C ILE A 300 1.85 -4.10 20.39
N ALA A 301 3.16 -3.85 20.44
CA ALA A 301 3.74 -2.65 19.84
C ALA A 301 3.53 -2.59 18.31
N LYS A 302 3.64 -3.73 17.63
CA LYS A 302 3.35 -3.85 16.19
C LYS A 302 1.88 -3.51 15.92
N GLU A 303 0.94 -4.13 16.63
CA GLU A 303 -0.49 -3.89 16.44
C GLU A 303 -0.91 -2.46 16.79
N ALA A 304 -0.38 -1.90 17.88
CA ALA A 304 -0.62 -0.51 18.27
C ALA A 304 -0.09 0.50 17.25
N SER A 305 0.95 0.15 16.49
CA SER A 305 1.57 1.01 15.47
C SER A 305 0.92 0.95 14.09
N ARG A 306 -0.10 0.09 13.90
CA ARG A 306 -0.79 -0.01 12.60
C ARG A 306 -1.59 1.25 12.26
N ASP A 307 -1.87 2.05 13.27
CA ASP A 307 -2.40 3.40 13.18
C ASP A 307 -1.64 4.29 14.19
N TYR A 308 -1.84 5.60 14.14
CA TYR A 308 -1.06 6.55 14.90
C TYR A 308 -1.82 7.11 16.11
N TYR A 309 -1.34 6.76 17.31
CA TYR A 309 -1.90 7.22 18.60
C TYR A 309 -0.78 7.78 19.50
N PRO A 310 -0.46 9.09 19.40
CA PRO A 310 0.69 9.68 20.10
C PRO A 310 0.69 9.41 21.61
N ASP A 311 -0.44 9.63 22.28
CA ASP A 311 -0.54 9.45 23.73
C ASP A 311 -0.35 8.00 24.18
N LEU A 312 -0.77 7.05 23.34
CA LEU A 312 -0.55 5.63 23.58
C LEU A 312 0.94 5.30 23.37
N GLU A 313 1.54 5.76 22.27
CA GLU A 313 2.95 5.51 21.99
C GLU A 313 3.87 6.04 23.10
N VAL A 314 3.63 7.27 23.58
CA VAL A 314 4.38 7.85 24.70
C VAL A 314 4.30 6.96 25.93
N GLU A 315 3.12 6.45 26.25
CA GLU A 315 2.92 5.56 27.40
C GLU A 315 3.63 4.21 27.22
N LEU A 316 3.57 3.62 26.02
CA LEU A 316 4.29 2.38 25.71
C LEU A 316 5.81 2.58 25.81
N VAL A 317 6.35 3.66 25.25
CA VAL A 317 7.77 4.02 25.34
C VAL A 317 8.21 4.20 26.79
N ARG A 318 7.45 4.97 27.58
CA ARG A 318 7.74 5.21 29.00
C ARG A 318 7.83 3.90 29.80
N ARG A 319 6.94 2.94 29.52
CA ARG A 319 6.96 1.62 30.16
C ARG A 319 8.18 0.80 29.74
N LEU A 320 8.51 0.78 28.45
CA LEU A 320 9.74 0.12 27.97
C LEU A 320 10.97 0.70 28.68
N GLU A 321 11.09 2.03 28.75
CA GLU A 321 12.21 2.71 29.43
C GLU A 321 12.29 2.37 30.92
N SER A 322 11.15 2.38 31.62
CA SER A 322 11.08 2.05 33.06
C SER A 322 11.60 0.65 33.37
N VAL A 323 11.25 -0.34 32.54
CA VAL A 323 11.73 -1.72 32.73
C VAL A 323 13.20 -1.85 32.33
N LEU A 324 13.65 -1.17 31.28
CA LEU A 324 15.04 -1.20 30.80
C LEU A 324 16.04 -0.55 31.76
N ALA A 325 15.56 0.33 32.65
CA ALA A 325 16.35 0.94 33.72
C ALA A 325 16.77 -0.05 34.81
N LYS A 326 16.08 -1.21 34.90
CA LYS A 326 16.45 -2.32 35.77
C LYS A 326 17.68 -3.08 35.23
N THR A 327 18.09 -4.13 35.93
CA THR A 327 19.23 -4.98 35.54
C THR A 327 19.13 -5.44 34.07
N PRO A 328 20.25 -5.44 33.32
CA PRO A 328 20.29 -5.94 31.94
C PRO A 328 19.77 -7.36 31.81
N ASP A 329 19.05 -7.62 30.70
CA ASP A 329 18.51 -8.93 30.35
C ASP A 329 18.59 -9.02 28.82
N SER A 330 19.44 -9.91 28.30
CA SER A 330 19.74 -9.98 26.87
C SER A 330 18.51 -10.25 26.02
N THR A 331 17.59 -11.10 26.48
CA THR A 331 16.38 -11.47 25.72
C THR A 331 15.41 -10.31 25.71
N ARG A 332 15.10 -9.76 26.89
CA ARG A 332 14.20 -8.61 27.02
C ARG A 332 14.72 -7.42 26.23
N ASP A 333 16.02 -7.12 26.34
CA ASP A 333 16.62 -5.94 25.71
C ASP A 333 16.53 -6.00 24.19
N VAL A 334 16.78 -7.17 23.58
CA VAL A 334 16.60 -7.38 22.14
C VAL A 334 15.13 -7.18 21.76
N LYS A 335 14.18 -7.79 22.48
CA LYS A 335 12.76 -7.68 22.18
C LYS A 335 12.25 -6.25 22.32
N PHE A 336 12.68 -5.52 23.33
CA PHE A 336 12.29 -4.13 23.54
C PHE A 336 12.89 -3.21 22.48
N ALA A 337 14.12 -3.48 22.04
CA ALA A 337 14.71 -2.81 20.90
C ALA A 337 13.92 -3.07 19.61
N LEU A 338 13.46 -4.30 19.36
CA LEU A 338 12.59 -4.64 18.22
C LEU A 338 11.22 -3.94 18.31
N ALA A 339 10.57 -3.99 19.47
CA ALA A 339 9.28 -3.32 19.71
C ALA A 339 9.35 -1.82 19.41
N SER A 340 10.42 -1.15 19.84
CA SER A 340 10.64 0.27 19.59
C SER A 340 10.88 0.65 18.12
N CYS A 341 11.01 -0.32 17.20
CA CYS A 341 11.03 -0.04 15.77
C CYS A 341 9.64 0.20 15.16
N TYR A 342 8.59 -0.24 15.84
CA TYR A 342 7.21 -0.04 15.41
C TYR A 342 6.69 1.35 15.81
N LEU A 343 7.16 1.88 16.94
CA LEU A 343 6.77 3.18 17.48
C LEU A 343 7.52 4.33 16.77
N VAL A 344 6.81 5.42 16.47
CA VAL A 344 7.35 6.63 15.84
C VAL A 344 7.71 7.73 16.84
N ASP A 345 7.32 7.59 18.10
CA ASP A 345 7.77 8.46 19.19
C ASP A 345 9.31 8.59 19.25
N PRO A 346 9.87 9.80 19.39
CA PRO A 346 11.33 10.01 19.44
C PRO A 346 12.05 9.23 20.55
N GLY A 347 11.40 8.97 21.68
CA GLY A 347 11.91 8.14 22.77
C GLY A 347 12.16 6.70 22.34
N ALA A 348 11.38 6.16 21.41
CA ALA A 348 11.61 4.83 20.85
C ALA A 348 12.95 4.72 20.09
N LEU A 349 13.36 5.77 19.37
CA LEU A 349 14.69 5.82 18.76
C LEU A 349 15.80 5.92 19.82
N LYS A 350 15.56 6.66 20.91
CA LYS A 350 16.50 6.81 22.04
C LYS A 350 16.75 5.47 22.72
N ILE A 351 15.72 4.65 22.93
CA ILE A 351 15.85 3.27 23.47
C ILE A 351 16.88 2.48 22.66
N ARG A 352 16.71 2.39 21.34
CA ARG A 352 17.61 1.61 20.45
C ARG A 352 19.03 2.14 20.48
N LYS A 353 19.20 3.46 20.34
CA LYS A 353 20.51 4.11 20.41
C LYS A 353 21.23 3.80 21.73
N ASN A 354 20.52 3.84 22.85
CA ASN A 354 21.10 3.58 24.17
C ASN A 354 21.46 2.11 24.37
N LEU A 355 20.61 1.17 23.94
CA LEU A 355 20.90 -0.26 24.03
C LEU A 355 22.12 -0.66 23.18
N ILE A 356 22.25 -0.11 21.97
CA ILE A 356 23.42 -0.31 21.10
C ILE A 356 24.68 0.30 21.73
N ARG A 357 24.61 1.56 22.19
CA ARG A 357 25.76 2.25 22.82
C ARG A 357 26.27 1.53 24.06
N LYS A 358 25.36 0.98 24.87
CA LYS A 358 25.68 0.16 26.05
C LYS A 358 26.08 -1.27 25.72
N LYS A 359 26.19 -1.64 24.43
CA LYS A 359 26.50 -2.99 23.93
C LYS A 359 25.55 -4.08 24.46
N ARG A 360 24.31 -3.70 24.82
CA ARG A 360 23.27 -4.64 25.29
C ARG A 360 22.57 -5.34 24.13
N VAL A 361 22.56 -4.71 22.95
CA VAL A 361 21.98 -5.23 21.70
C VAL A 361 22.90 -4.87 20.54
N SER A 362 23.14 -5.81 19.62
CA SER A 362 23.92 -5.54 18.42
C SER A 362 23.04 -4.88 17.34
N LEU A 363 23.64 -4.00 16.53
CA LEU A 363 22.93 -3.38 15.41
C LEU A 363 22.51 -4.43 14.37
N GLN A 364 23.33 -5.46 14.14
CA GLN A 364 23.06 -6.51 13.16
C GLN A 364 21.75 -7.26 13.45
N VAL A 365 21.55 -7.67 14.71
CA VAL A 365 20.31 -8.35 15.14
C VAL A 365 19.07 -7.49 14.88
N LEU A 366 19.17 -6.17 15.04
CA LEU A 366 18.05 -5.28 14.75
C LEU A 366 17.80 -5.15 13.25
N LEU A 367 18.84 -5.10 12.41
CA LEU A 367 18.69 -4.93 10.96
C LEU A 367 18.14 -6.17 10.25
N GLU A 368 18.17 -7.35 10.89
CA GLU A 368 17.47 -8.55 10.41
C GLU A 368 15.95 -8.38 10.44
N ASN A 369 15.43 -7.53 11.34
CA ASN A 369 14.02 -7.19 11.34
C ASN A 369 13.70 -6.13 10.27
N HIS A 370 12.77 -6.45 9.37
CA HIS A 370 12.40 -5.58 8.25
C HIS A 370 11.99 -4.16 8.70
N ARG A 371 11.15 -4.04 9.73
CA ARG A 371 10.70 -2.73 10.23
C ARG A 371 11.84 -1.91 10.81
N CYS A 372 12.71 -2.53 11.60
CA CYS A 372 13.91 -1.87 12.11
C CYS A 372 14.85 -1.43 10.98
N SER A 373 15.00 -2.25 9.94
CA SER A 373 15.80 -1.94 8.74
C SER A 373 15.23 -0.72 7.99
N LEU A 374 13.91 -0.63 7.78
CA LEU A 374 13.28 0.54 7.16
C LEU A 374 13.48 1.82 7.99
N MET A 375 13.40 1.71 9.31
CA MET A 375 13.62 2.83 10.25
C MET A 375 15.10 3.17 10.47
N ALA A 376 16.02 2.40 9.88
CA ALA A 376 17.44 2.63 10.00
C ALA A 376 17.86 3.91 9.27
N ARG A 377 18.94 4.54 9.75
CA ARG A 377 19.48 5.78 9.19
C ARG A 377 19.73 5.65 7.68
N ARG A 378 20.38 4.57 7.27
CA ARG A 378 20.80 4.36 5.88
C ARG A 378 19.58 4.24 4.95
N SER A 379 18.61 3.41 5.30
CA SER A 379 17.39 3.18 4.53
C SER A 379 16.57 4.47 4.42
N PHE A 380 16.38 5.19 5.53
CA PHE A 380 15.72 6.49 5.48
C PHE A 380 16.45 7.51 4.60
N GLU A 381 17.76 7.72 4.81
CA GLU A 381 18.48 8.80 4.12
C GLU A 381 18.76 8.50 2.64
N LYS A 382 18.88 7.23 2.24
CA LYS A 382 19.21 6.84 0.85
C LYS A 382 17.99 6.48 0.01
N GLU A 383 16.90 6.01 0.63
CA GLU A 383 15.74 5.49 -0.10
C GLU A 383 14.48 6.30 0.24
N LEU A 384 13.95 6.18 1.46
CA LEU A 384 12.65 6.77 1.80
C LEU A 384 12.68 8.31 1.71
N GLY A 385 13.71 8.94 2.25
CA GLY A 385 13.85 10.39 2.33
C GLY A 385 13.91 11.10 0.98
N ILE A 386 14.08 10.36 -0.13
CA ILE A 386 14.07 10.88 -1.50
C ILE A 386 12.76 10.57 -2.27
N TRP A 387 11.80 9.87 -1.68
CA TRP A 387 10.53 9.53 -2.33
C TRP A 387 9.69 10.78 -2.64
N SER A 388 9.06 10.78 -3.81
CA SER A 388 8.16 11.82 -4.27
C SER A 388 6.79 11.75 -3.57
N MET A 389 6.10 12.89 -3.52
CA MET A 389 4.72 12.94 -3.04
C MET A 389 3.78 12.17 -3.98
N ARG A 390 2.65 11.71 -3.46
CA ARG A 390 1.65 10.89 -4.18
C ARG A 390 0.27 11.55 -4.12
N ASN A 391 -0.63 11.15 -5.02
CA ASN A 391 -2.04 11.54 -5.04
C ASN A 391 -2.23 13.06 -4.90
N ILE A 392 -1.57 13.82 -5.78
CA ILE A 392 -1.56 15.28 -5.72
C ILE A 392 -2.80 15.80 -6.46
N TYR A 393 -3.57 16.63 -5.77
CA TYR A 393 -4.77 17.27 -6.30
C TYR A 393 -4.68 18.77 -6.12
N PHE A 394 -5.06 19.51 -7.15
CA PHE A 394 -5.36 20.94 -7.08
C PHE A 394 -6.88 21.13 -7.06
N TYR A 395 -7.37 22.04 -6.23
CA TYR A 395 -8.78 22.44 -6.23
C TYR A 395 -8.96 23.84 -5.65
N GLN A 396 -10.09 24.48 -5.95
CA GLN A 396 -10.49 25.74 -5.33
C GLN A 396 -11.68 25.55 -4.39
N SER A 397 -11.66 26.17 -3.23
CA SER A 397 -12.76 26.13 -2.26
C SER A 397 -12.86 27.49 -1.57
N LYS A 398 -14.08 28.04 -1.50
CA LYS A 398 -14.36 29.36 -0.87
C LYS A 398 -13.42 30.48 -1.35
N GLY A 399 -13.13 30.53 -2.65
CA GLY A 399 -12.25 31.55 -3.27
C GLY A 399 -10.75 31.34 -3.03
N LYS A 400 -10.35 30.26 -2.35
CA LYS A 400 -8.95 29.92 -2.08
C LYS A 400 -8.50 28.75 -2.93
N SER A 401 -7.22 28.73 -3.30
CA SER A 401 -6.61 27.66 -4.09
C SER A 401 -5.79 26.74 -3.19
N TYR A 402 -6.03 25.44 -3.29
CA TYR A 402 -5.40 24.43 -2.46
C TYR A 402 -4.65 23.41 -3.30
N ILE A 403 -3.57 22.88 -2.73
CA ILE A 403 -3.04 21.58 -3.11
C ILE A 403 -3.19 20.61 -1.94
N GLN A 404 -3.55 19.37 -2.25
CA GLN A 404 -3.60 18.30 -1.26
C GLN A 404 -2.94 17.04 -1.83
N PHE A 405 -2.15 16.36 -1.00
CA PHE A 405 -1.35 15.22 -1.41
C PHE A 405 -1.01 14.31 -0.24
N LEU A 406 -0.44 13.14 -0.55
CA LEU A 406 0.08 12.20 0.42
C LEU A 406 1.62 12.28 0.50
N ASP A 407 2.17 12.45 1.70
CA ASP A 407 3.58 12.22 2.02
C ASP A 407 3.76 10.84 2.70
N PRO A 408 4.12 9.79 1.94
CA PRO A 408 4.33 8.45 2.49
C PRO A 408 5.43 8.34 3.56
N VAL A 409 6.31 9.35 3.66
CA VAL A 409 7.53 9.29 4.48
C VAL A 409 7.46 10.24 5.68
N SER A 410 6.39 11.02 5.81
CA SER A 410 6.15 11.98 6.90
C SER A 410 6.41 11.40 8.30
N LEU A 411 5.77 10.28 8.63
CA LEU A 411 5.91 9.62 9.94
C LEU A 411 7.34 9.12 10.20
N THR A 412 7.96 8.47 9.21
CA THR A 412 9.35 8.00 9.33
C THR A 412 10.32 9.17 9.45
N SER A 413 10.12 10.24 8.70
CA SER A 413 10.92 11.48 8.79
C SER A 413 10.88 12.04 10.20
N ARG A 414 9.68 12.14 10.80
CA ARG A 414 9.51 12.61 12.17
C ARG A 414 10.19 11.71 13.19
N ALA A 415 10.00 10.40 13.10
CA ALA A 415 10.63 9.42 14.00
C ALA A 415 12.17 9.48 13.94
N ARG A 416 12.72 9.96 12.82
CA ARG A 416 14.15 10.19 12.61
C ARG A 416 14.63 11.58 13.03
N GLY A 417 13.73 12.44 13.50
CA GLY A 417 14.02 13.80 13.95
C GLY A 417 14.15 14.82 12.82
N PHE A 418 13.54 14.58 11.65
CA PHE A 418 13.55 15.52 10.53
C PHE A 418 12.22 16.27 10.41
N ASP A 419 12.31 17.59 10.26
CA ASP A 419 11.19 18.45 9.91
C ASP A 419 11.02 18.53 8.40
N SER A 420 9.78 18.63 7.93
CA SER A 420 9.45 18.64 6.50
C SER A 420 8.99 20.01 6.03
N ARG A 421 9.70 20.56 5.04
CA ARG A 421 9.33 21.78 4.32
C ARG A 421 8.93 21.43 2.90
N TYR A 422 7.67 21.61 2.58
CA TYR A 422 7.14 21.43 1.24
C TYR A 422 7.38 22.69 0.42
N MET A 423 7.75 22.51 -0.84
CA MET A 423 8.01 23.58 -1.79
C MET A 423 7.19 23.29 -3.04
N TRP A 424 6.46 24.29 -3.51
CA TRP A 424 5.61 24.15 -4.69
C TRP A 424 5.87 25.28 -5.69
N LYS A 425 5.70 24.97 -6.98
CA LYS A 425 5.86 25.90 -8.09
C LYS A 425 4.79 25.64 -9.14
N ILE A 426 4.28 26.70 -9.77
CA ILE A 426 3.28 26.62 -10.85
C ILE A 426 3.88 27.22 -12.12
N PHE A 427 3.69 26.56 -13.24
CA PHE A 427 4.18 26.98 -14.56
C PHE A 427 3.05 26.92 -15.58
N TYR A 428 3.19 27.68 -16.68
CA TYR A 428 2.52 27.30 -17.92
C TYR A 428 3.10 25.99 -18.45
N GLU A 429 2.25 25.14 -19.01
CA GLU A 429 2.72 23.96 -19.73
C GLU A 429 3.69 24.35 -20.86
N GLY A 430 4.86 23.71 -20.89
CA GLY A 430 5.94 24.01 -21.84
C GLY A 430 6.83 25.21 -21.49
N SER A 431 6.57 25.91 -20.37
CA SER A 431 7.40 27.03 -19.89
C SER A 431 8.33 26.60 -18.75
N ASN A 432 9.52 27.20 -18.71
CA ASN A 432 10.45 27.10 -17.58
C ASN A 432 10.34 28.28 -16.59
N VAL A 433 9.51 29.28 -16.92
CA VAL A 433 9.25 30.44 -16.04
C VAL A 433 8.06 30.11 -15.15
N HIS A 434 8.27 30.11 -13.83
CA HIS A 434 7.20 29.87 -12.86
C HIS A 434 6.34 31.14 -12.70
N LEU A 435 5.03 30.93 -12.61
CA LEU A 435 4.01 31.96 -12.37
C LEU A 435 3.86 32.27 -10.89
N ALA A 436 3.99 31.25 -10.06
CA ALA A 436 3.90 31.35 -8.62
C ALA A 436 4.76 30.27 -7.98
N GLU A 437 5.29 30.56 -6.81
CA GLU A 437 5.96 29.59 -5.95
C GLU A 437 5.67 29.88 -4.49
N GLY A 438 5.89 28.87 -3.65
CA GLY A 438 5.68 29.01 -2.23
C GLY A 438 6.27 27.85 -1.44
N SER A 439 6.19 27.97 -0.12
CA SER A 439 6.66 26.93 0.77
C SER A 439 5.79 26.82 2.02
N TYR A 440 5.66 25.59 2.51
CA TYR A 440 4.87 25.26 3.68
C TYR A 440 5.70 24.39 4.62
N ILE A 441 5.77 24.77 5.88
CA ILE A 441 6.38 23.94 6.93
C ILE A 441 5.24 23.28 7.68
N GLN A 442 5.27 21.96 7.75
CA GLN A 442 4.28 21.23 8.53
C GLN A 442 4.59 21.37 10.02
N GLU A 443 3.67 21.98 10.76
CA GLU A 443 3.68 21.97 12.21
C GLU A 443 2.92 20.75 12.74
N GLY A 444 3.42 20.14 13.82
CA GLY A 444 2.80 18.96 14.42
C GLY A 444 2.89 17.69 13.55
N ILE A 445 2.08 16.69 13.89
CA ILE A 445 2.10 15.38 13.23
C ILE A 445 0.82 15.22 12.44
N LYS A 446 0.97 15.15 11.11
CA LYS A 446 -0.07 14.67 10.20
C LYS A 446 0.36 13.31 9.66
N THR A 447 -0.54 12.35 9.67
CA THR A 447 -0.32 10.95 9.26
C THR A 447 -0.27 10.81 7.73
N GLY A 448 0.53 11.66 7.11
CA GLY A 448 0.88 11.59 5.70
C GLY A 448 -0.13 12.16 4.72
N SER A 449 -1.16 12.90 5.14
CA SER A 449 -1.95 13.76 4.27
C SER A 449 -1.70 15.23 4.58
N ILE A 450 -1.43 16.01 3.53
CA ILE A 450 -1.03 17.42 3.65
C ILE A 450 -1.90 18.25 2.73
N LYS A 451 -2.49 19.31 3.28
CA LYS A 451 -3.24 20.33 2.54
C LYS A 451 -2.54 21.67 2.72
N ILE A 452 -2.27 22.34 1.61
CA ILE A 452 -1.59 23.64 1.57
C ILE A 452 -2.52 24.65 0.92
N ASP A 453 -2.80 25.75 1.63
CA ASP A 453 -3.37 26.96 1.04
C ASP A 453 -2.26 27.66 0.23
N LEU A 454 -2.42 27.69 -1.09
CA LEU A 454 -1.41 28.29 -1.97
C LEU A 454 -1.34 29.80 -1.78
N GLY A 455 -2.45 30.47 -1.42
CA GLY A 455 -2.47 31.93 -1.25
C GLY A 455 -1.68 32.35 -0.01
N GLU A 456 -1.84 31.61 1.09
CA GLU A 456 -1.16 31.90 2.36
C GLU A 456 0.32 31.53 2.34
N THR A 457 0.73 30.62 1.46
CA THR A 457 2.11 30.10 1.40
C THR A 457 2.92 30.61 0.21
N ALA A 458 2.31 31.44 -0.65
CA ALA A 458 2.96 32.02 -1.82
C ALA A 458 4.03 33.06 -1.45
N VAL A 459 5.05 33.15 -2.28
CA VAL A 459 5.95 34.30 -2.31
C VAL A 459 5.24 35.42 -3.06
N GLY A 460 4.73 36.41 -2.33
CA GLY A 460 3.96 37.52 -2.90
C GLY A 460 2.49 37.15 -3.18
N ASN A 461 1.85 37.87 -4.11
CA ASN A 461 0.44 37.65 -4.42
C ASN A 461 0.26 36.46 -5.38
N LEU A 462 -0.63 35.53 -5.02
CA LEU A 462 -0.99 34.42 -5.89
C LEU A 462 -1.93 34.88 -7.01
N ASN A 463 -1.46 34.83 -8.26
CA ASN A 463 -2.29 35.08 -9.43
C ASN A 463 -2.14 33.93 -10.45
N ILE A 464 -3.12 33.03 -10.47
CA ILE A 464 -3.13 31.85 -11.35
C ILE A 464 -4.12 32.09 -12.49
N PRO A 465 -3.71 31.95 -13.77
CA PRO A 465 -4.57 32.21 -14.92
C PRO A 465 -5.65 31.13 -15.08
N HIS A 466 -6.83 31.55 -15.53
CA HIS A 466 -7.92 30.66 -15.92
C HIS A 466 -7.77 30.13 -17.35
N GLY A 467 -8.32 28.95 -17.62
CA GLY A 467 -8.51 28.38 -18.96
C GLY A 467 -7.25 27.94 -19.71
N LYS A 468 -6.07 28.02 -19.09
CA LYS A 468 -4.80 27.57 -19.68
C LYS A 468 -4.25 26.35 -18.94
N PRO A 469 -3.65 25.37 -19.65
CA PRO A 469 -2.94 24.26 -19.00
C PRO A 469 -1.76 24.74 -18.16
N LEU A 470 -1.71 24.22 -16.93
CA LEU A 470 -0.70 24.53 -15.93
C LEU A 470 -0.03 23.25 -15.44
N ILE A 471 1.22 23.40 -15.00
CA ILE A 471 1.97 22.34 -14.32
C ILE A 471 2.24 22.80 -12.89
N LEU A 472 1.88 21.97 -11.91
CA LEU A 472 2.31 22.11 -10.52
C LEU A 472 3.48 21.17 -10.29
N GLU A 473 4.60 21.71 -9.82
CA GLU A 473 5.71 20.95 -9.24
C GLU A 473 5.64 20.98 -7.72
N LEU A 474 5.83 19.83 -7.09
CA LEU A 474 5.82 19.66 -5.64
C LEU A 474 7.03 18.84 -5.19
N GLY A 475 7.78 19.36 -4.23
CA GLY A 475 8.88 18.65 -3.57
C GLY A 475 8.88 18.88 -2.07
N VAL A 476 9.65 18.09 -1.35
CA VAL A 476 9.88 18.27 0.09
C VAL A 476 11.38 18.31 0.39
N GLN A 477 11.75 19.25 1.24
CA GLN A 477 13.05 19.32 1.88
C GLN A 477 12.90 18.88 3.34
N ARG A 478 13.58 17.79 3.70
CA ARG A 478 13.63 17.27 5.06
C ARG A 478 14.90 17.77 5.74
N VAL A 479 14.76 18.43 6.88
CA VAL A 479 15.87 19.07 7.61
C VAL A 479 15.95 18.51 9.02
N HIS A 480 17.10 17.98 9.40
CA HIS A 480 17.36 17.63 10.80
C HIS A 480 17.77 18.91 11.55
N PRO A 481 17.06 19.35 12.60
CA PRO A 481 17.30 20.65 13.24
C PRO A 481 18.64 20.70 13.99
N ILE A 482 19.13 19.56 14.48
CA ILE A 482 20.42 19.46 15.20
C ILE A 482 21.61 19.10 14.27
N GLU A 483 21.48 18.06 13.43
CA GLU A 483 22.57 17.64 12.53
C GLU A 483 22.70 18.53 11.28
N PHE A 484 21.76 19.45 11.05
CA PHE A 484 21.63 20.31 9.86
C PHE A 484 21.63 19.56 8.52
N LYS A 485 21.44 18.24 8.55
CA LYS A 485 21.36 17.38 7.37
C LYS A 485 20.09 17.71 6.58
N ARG A 486 20.24 17.84 5.26
CA ARG A 486 19.15 18.17 4.34
C ARG A 486 18.98 17.06 3.32
N LEU A 487 17.77 16.56 3.18
CA LEU A 487 17.39 15.60 2.14
C LEU A 487 16.33 16.26 1.26
N LYS A 488 16.45 16.09 -0.06
CA LYS A 488 15.44 16.58 -1.03
C LYS A 488 14.77 15.39 -1.68
N SER A 489 13.45 15.40 -1.73
CA SER A 489 12.70 14.41 -2.50
C SER A 489 12.89 14.60 -4.00
N LYS A 490 12.59 13.53 -4.76
CA LYS A 490 12.21 13.66 -6.16
C LYS A 490 10.99 14.59 -6.25
N THR A 491 11.01 15.50 -7.23
CA THR A 491 9.89 16.38 -7.52
C THR A 491 8.77 15.60 -8.19
N ALA A 492 7.55 15.74 -7.70
CA ALA A 492 6.35 15.24 -8.35
C ALA A 492 5.72 16.37 -9.19
N LYS A 493 5.07 16.00 -10.30
CA LYS A 493 4.41 16.95 -11.19
C LYS A 493 2.98 16.51 -11.47
N ILE A 494 2.05 17.46 -11.52
CA ILE A 494 0.71 17.25 -12.06
C ILE A 494 0.37 18.33 -13.07
N ARG A 495 -0.46 17.98 -14.04
CA ARG A 495 -1.09 18.89 -14.99
C ARG A 495 -2.50 19.23 -14.51
N PHE A 496 -2.90 20.49 -14.60
CA PHE A 496 -4.26 20.93 -14.25
C PHE A 496 -4.69 22.16 -15.05
N VAL A 497 -6.00 22.45 -15.04
CA VAL A 497 -6.59 23.69 -15.55
C VAL A 497 -7.56 24.25 -14.52
N ILE A 498 -7.74 25.58 -14.53
CA ILE A 498 -8.78 26.29 -13.77
C ILE A 498 -9.84 26.83 -14.74
N PRO A 499 -10.94 26.12 -15.00
CA PRO A 499 -12.00 26.66 -15.85
C PRO A 499 -12.70 27.83 -15.13
N PRO A 500 -13.09 28.90 -15.85
CA PRO A 500 -13.90 29.98 -15.28
C PRO A 500 -15.21 29.46 -14.70
N GLY A 501 -15.52 29.84 -13.45
CA GLY A 501 -16.79 29.47 -12.80
C GLY A 501 -16.95 27.98 -12.44
N PHE A 502 -15.89 27.17 -12.52
CA PHE A 502 -15.96 25.76 -12.17
C PHE A 502 -16.13 25.55 -10.66
N ASN A 503 -17.11 24.73 -10.28
CA ASN A 503 -17.30 24.33 -8.89
C ASN A 503 -16.55 23.03 -8.60
N TYR A 504 -15.49 23.11 -7.80
CA TYR A 504 -14.72 21.94 -7.35
C TYR A 504 -15.40 21.18 -6.20
N GLU A 505 -16.35 21.78 -5.47
CA GLU A 505 -16.96 21.15 -4.31
C GLU A 505 -18.11 20.23 -4.72
N GLY A 506 -18.00 18.95 -4.30
CA GLY A 506 -19.03 17.95 -4.50
C GLY A 506 -20.14 17.97 -3.45
N LEU A 507 -21.19 17.17 -3.71
CA LEU A 507 -22.24 16.93 -2.71
C LEU A 507 -21.70 16.16 -1.51
N LYS A 508 -22.18 16.50 -0.30
CA LYS A 508 -21.85 15.75 0.94
C LYS A 508 -22.34 14.31 0.93
N LYS A 509 -23.50 14.05 0.32
CA LYS A 509 -24.09 12.72 0.15
C LYS A 509 -24.30 12.48 -1.34
N PRO A 510 -23.24 12.12 -2.08
CA PRO A 510 -23.24 12.14 -3.53
C PRO A 510 -24.12 11.07 -4.19
N GLN A 511 -24.58 10.05 -3.44
CA GLN A 511 -25.39 8.95 -4.00
C GLN A 511 -24.76 8.35 -5.27
N ILE A 512 -23.49 7.96 -5.14
CA ILE A 512 -22.68 7.43 -6.23
C ILE A 512 -23.30 6.13 -6.74
N LYS A 513 -23.53 6.03 -8.05
CA LYS A 513 -24.07 4.82 -8.68
C LYS A 513 -22.95 4.02 -9.34
N THR A 514 -22.99 2.70 -9.21
CA THR A 514 -22.11 1.83 -9.99
C THR A 514 -22.72 1.57 -11.36
N VAL A 515 -21.88 1.63 -12.40
CA VAL A 515 -22.24 1.26 -13.76
C VAL A 515 -21.38 0.07 -14.18
N TYR A 516 -22.03 -1.07 -14.39
CA TYR A 516 -21.37 -2.29 -14.84
C TYR A 516 -21.33 -2.37 -16.36
N PRO A 517 -20.23 -2.87 -16.97
CA PRO A 517 -20.17 -3.12 -18.40
C PRO A 517 -21.10 -4.28 -18.77
N LEU A 518 -21.65 -4.28 -19.99
CA LEU A 518 -22.55 -5.32 -20.51
C LEU A 518 -21.83 -6.66 -20.72
N ARG A 519 -21.54 -7.35 -19.62
CA ARG A 519 -20.88 -8.66 -19.56
C ARG A 519 -21.72 -9.71 -18.82
N PRO A 520 -21.64 -11.00 -19.20
CA PRO A 520 -22.34 -12.08 -18.51
C PRO A 520 -22.03 -12.18 -17.01
N GLU A 521 -20.79 -11.91 -16.62
CA GLU A 521 -20.28 -12.00 -15.25
C GLU A 521 -21.01 -11.03 -14.30
N PHE A 522 -21.52 -9.91 -14.83
CA PHE A 522 -22.24 -8.89 -14.06
C PHE A 522 -23.76 -8.91 -14.27
N LYS A 523 -24.32 -9.93 -14.93
CA LYS A 523 -25.74 -9.96 -15.34
C LYS A 523 -26.76 -9.78 -14.21
N GLY A 524 -26.40 -10.16 -12.98
CA GLY A 524 -27.25 -10.00 -11.80
C GLY A 524 -27.13 -8.66 -11.08
N LEU A 525 -26.32 -7.72 -11.58
CA LEU A 525 -26.00 -6.46 -10.93
C LEU A 525 -26.52 -5.21 -11.67
N TYR A 526 -27.16 -5.40 -12.83
CA TYR A 526 -27.78 -4.31 -13.60
C TYR A 526 -29.08 -3.80 -12.97
#